data_AF-A0A2S9GG71-F1
#
_entry.id   AF-A0A2S9GG71-F1
#
_cell.length_a   1.000
_cell.length_b   1.000
_cell.length_c   1.000
_cell.angle_alpha   90.00
_cell.angle_beta   90.00
_cell.angle_gamma   90.00
#
_symmetry.space_group_name_H-M   'P 1'
#
loop_
_entity.id
_entity.type
_entity.pdbx_description
1 polymer ?
#
loop_
_entity_poly.entity_id
_entity_poly.type
_entity_poly.pdbx_seq_one_letter_code
_entity_poly.pdbx_strand_id
1 'polypeptide(L)'
;ANHYLAVFDKATGSALELFRAKRIATPAQRIMLIAREGGCTNPGCTVGAYGCQVHHVVTDWADGGNTNVNELGLACGPDNRSVN
;
A
#
# COMPACT_ATOMS: atom_id res chain seq x y z
N ALA A 1 -7.99 21.33 -16.47
CA ALA A 1 -7.75 21.74 -15.07
C ALA A 1 -7.22 20.53 -14.32
N ASN A 2 -6.08 20.65 -13.64
CA ASN A 2 -5.57 19.56 -12.81
C ASN A 2 -6.16 19.73 -11.42
N HIS A 3 -7.12 18.89 -11.06
CA HIS A 3 -7.73 18.87 -9.74
C HIS A 3 -6.94 17.90 -8.85
N TYR A 4 -6.11 18.44 -7.96
CA TYR A 4 -5.37 17.64 -6.99
C TYR A 4 -6.09 17.69 -5.64
N LEU A 5 -6.30 16.52 -5.03
CA LEU A 5 -6.75 16.35 -3.66
C LEU A 5 -5.63 15.66 -2.87
N ALA A 6 -5.24 16.22 -1.73
CA ALA A 6 -4.23 15.65 -0.84
C ALA A 6 -4.83 15.49 0.57
N VAL A 7 -4.70 14.29 1.14
CA VAL A 7 -5.15 13.95 2.49
C VAL A 7 -3.94 13.55 3.32
N PHE A 8 -3.77 14.22 4.46
CA PHE A 8 -2.64 14.05 5.36
C PHE A 8 -3.11 13.43 6.69
N ASP A 9 -2.25 12.61 7.30
CA ASP A 9 -2.50 12.17 8.67
C ASP A 9 -2.35 13.34 9.65
N LYS A 10 -3.20 13.38 10.69
CA LYS A 10 -3.20 14.51 11.64
C LYS A 10 -1.97 14.54 12.57
N ALA A 11 -1.31 13.40 12.79
CA ALA A 11 -0.25 13.28 13.78
C ALA A 11 1.11 13.74 13.22
N THR A 12 1.42 13.41 11.96
CA THR A 12 2.70 13.72 11.33
C THR A 12 2.60 14.65 10.12
N GLY A 13 1.39 14.85 9.58
CA GLY A 13 1.19 15.62 8.35
C GLY A 13 1.69 14.89 7.10
N SER A 14 1.84 13.56 7.15
CA SER A 14 2.28 12.75 6.00
C SER A 14 1.12 12.49 5.05
N ALA A 15 1.36 12.63 3.75
CA ALA A 15 0.37 12.26 2.73
C ALA A 15 0.23 10.74 2.68
N LEU A 16 -0.96 10.24 3.03
CA LEU A 16 -1.29 8.81 3.02
C LEU A 16 -2.18 8.42 1.83
N GLU A 17 -2.79 9.41 1.18
CA GLU A 17 -3.63 9.25 -0.01
C GLU A 17 -2.94 9.90 -1.21
N LEU A 18 -2.32 9.09 -2.08
CA LEU A 18 -1.58 9.59 -3.26
C LEU A 18 -2.35 9.38 -4.57
N PHE A 19 -3.47 8.67 -4.54
CA PHE A 19 -4.26 8.35 -5.72
C PHE A 19 -3.36 7.80 -6.84
N ARG A 20 -3.46 8.41 -8.03
CA ARG A 20 -2.73 8.05 -9.24
C ARG A 20 -1.48 8.90 -9.48
N ALA A 21 -1.11 9.78 -8.55
CA ALA A 21 0.06 10.64 -8.72
C ALA A 21 1.38 9.86 -8.65
N LYS A 22 1.40 8.70 -7.98
CA LYS A 22 2.59 7.87 -7.81
C LYS A 22 2.22 6.40 -7.67
N ARG A 23 2.94 5.51 -8.35
CA ARG A 23 2.79 4.05 -8.24
C ARG A 23 3.36 3.47 -6.94
N ILE A 24 4.54 3.95 -6.55
CA ILE A 24 5.31 3.36 -5.44
C ILE A 24 4.92 4.04 -4.13
N ALA A 25 4.50 3.22 -3.17
CA ALA A 25 4.17 3.66 -1.81
C ALA A 25 5.32 4.44 -1.16
N THR A 26 4.98 5.42 -0.33
CA THR A 26 5.97 6.20 0.43
C THR A 26 6.49 5.43 1.65
N PRO A 27 7.62 5.85 2.25
CA PRO A 27 8.07 5.31 3.53
C PRO A 27 7.00 5.42 4.64
N ALA A 28 6.26 6.54 4.69
CA ALA A 28 5.18 6.73 5.65
C ALA A 28 4.06 5.69 5.47
N GLN A 29 3.59 5.48 4.23
CA GLN A 29 2.63 4.43 3.93
C GLN A 29 3.17 3.04 4.29
N ARG A 30 4.45 2.74 4.00
CA ARG A 30 5.06 1.47 4.38
C ARG A 30 5.08 1.27 5.90
N ILE A 31 5.46 2.28 6.68
CA ILE A 31 5.47 2.20 8.15
C ILE A 31 4.06 1.93 8.69
N MET A 32 3.05 2.62 8.16
CA MET A 32 1.65 2.40 8.55
C MET A 32 1.20 0.96 8.25
N LEU A 33 1.55 0.43 7.09
CA LEU A 33 1.22 -0.95 6.72
C LEU A 33 1.93 -1.97 7.61
N ILE A 34 3.20 -1.75 7.96
CA ILE A 34 3.92 -2.59 8.92
C ILE A 34 3.22 -2.61 10.27
N ALA A 35 2.82 -1.44 10.77
CA ALA A 35 2.12 -1.32 12.05
C ALA A 35 0.73 -1.98 12.01
N ARG A 36 0.02 -1.91 10.88
CA ARG A 36 -1.32 -2.48 10.71
C ARG A 36 -1.30 -4.00 10.52
N GLU A 37 -0.34 -4.53 9.77
CA GLU A 37 -0.42 -5.90 9.23
C GLU A 37 0.68 -6.83 9.74
N GLY A 38 1.83 -6.30 10.15
CA GLY A 38 2.97 -7.08 10.66
C GLY A 38 3.68 -7.99 9.64
N GLY A 39 3.03 -8.32 8.52
CA GLY A 39 3.52 -9.25 7.52
C GLY A 39 2.58 -9.38 6.34
N CYS A 40 2.77 -10.43 5.55
CA CYS A 40 1.95 -10.70 4.38
C CYS A 40 0.49 -10.90 4.80
N THR A 41 -0.44 -10.27 4.07
CA THR A 41 -1.87 -10.35 4.37
C THR A 41 -2.59 -11.55 3.75
N ASN A 42 -1.90 -12.34 2.92
CA ASN A 42 -2.45 -13.57 2.37
C ASN A 42 -2.78 -14.57 3.50
N PRO A 43 -4.01 -15.11 3.57
CA PRO A 43 -4.42 -15.97 4.68
C PRO A 43 -3.47 -17.16 4.91
N GLY A 44 -2.95 -17.27 6.13
CA GLY A 44 -2.05 -18.35 6.54
C GLY A 44 -0.58 -18.16 6.18
N CYS A 45 -0.21 -17.08 5.47
CA CYS A 45 1.19 -16.74 5.21
C CYS A 45 1.84 -16.20 6.49
N THR A 46 3.04 -16.68 6.81
CA THR A 46 3.78 -16.30 8.04
C THR A 46 4.97 -15.38 7.77
N VAL A 47 5.14 -14.90 6.53
CA VAL A 47 6.24 -14.01 6.16
C VAL A 47 6.03 -12.65 6.81
N GLY A 48 6.99 -12.24 7.65
CA GLY A 48 6.96 -10.93 8.30
C GLY A 48 7.19 -9.77 7.33
N ALA A 49 6.91 -8.56 7.79
CA ALA A 49 6.92 -7.33 6.98
C ALA A 49 8.20 -7.08 6.16
N TYR A 50 9.37 -7.44 6.69
CA TYR A 50 10.64 -7.26 5.98
C TYR A 50 10.82 -8.20 4.78
N GLY A 51 10.08 -9.31 4.74
CA GLY A 51 9.97 -10.19 3.57
C GLY A 51 8.88 -9.76 2.58
N CYS A 52 8.21 -8.63 2.83
CA CYS A 52 7.06 -8.17 2.06
C CYS A 52 7.30 -6.86 1.31
N GLN A 53 6.62 -6.74 0.18
CA GLN A 53 6.50 -5.54 -0.63
C GLN A 53 5.11 -4.93 -0.43
N VAL A 54 4.96 -3.63 -0.70
CA VAL A 54 3.64 -3.00 -0.70
C VAL A 54 2.94 -3.35 -2.02
N HIS A 55 1.70 -3.81 -1.91
CA HIS A 55 0.86 -4.31 -2.99
C HIS A 55 -0.47 -3.55 -3.04
N HIS A 56 -1.02 -3.36 -4.24
CA HIS A 56 -2.34 -2.76 -4.46
C HIS A 56 -3.43 -3.82 -4.28
N VAL A 57 -3.91 -4.01 -3.04
CA VAL A 57 -4.78 -5.15 -2.66
C VAL A 57 -6.24 -5.00 -3.08
N VAL A 58 -6.72 -3.78 -3.36
CA VAL A 58 -8.12 -3.55 -3.76
C VAL A 58 -8.31 -3.60 -5.27
N THR A 59 -7.42 -2.97 -6.03
CA THR A 59 -7.44 -2.94 -7.49
C THR A 59 -6.01 -2.78 -7.96
N ASP A 60 -5.60 -3.59 -8.92
CA ASP A 60 -4.25 -3.55 -9.47
C ASP A 60 -3.89 -2.16 -10.01
N TRP A 61 -2.64 -1.76 -9.86
CA TRP A 61 -2.19 -0.47 -10.38
C TRP A 61 -2.42 -0.34 -11.90
N ALA A 62 -2.29 -1.45 -12.64
CA ALA A 62 -2.52 -1.48 -14.08
C ALA A 62 -3.99 -1.18 -14.43
N ASP A 63 -4.92 -1.57 -13.57
CA ASP A 63 -6.36 -1.41 -13.76
C ASP A 63 -6.93 -0.15 -13.10
N GLY A 64 -6.04 0.79 -12.70
CA GLY A 64 -6.44 2.08 -12.16
C GLY A 64 -6.47 2.16 -10.63
N GLY A 65 -5.90 1.17 -9.93
CA GLY A 65 -5.74 1.22 -8.47
C GLY A 65 -4.99 2.46 -7.98
N ASN A 66 -5.37 2.91 -6.78
CA ASN A 66 -4.76 4.07 -6.13
C ASN A 66 -3.67 3.66 -5.15
N THR A 67 -2.67 4.52 -5.00
CA THR A 67 -1.66 4.39 -3.95
C THR A 67 -2.14 5.11 -2.68
N ASN A 68 -3.20 4.58 -2.09
CA ASN A 68 -3.84 5.07 -0.87
C ASN A 68 -3.64 4.05 0.26
N VAL A 69 -3.34 4.49 1.49
CA VAL A 69 -2.90 3.57 2.56
C VAL A 69 -3.95 2.51 2.94
N ASN A 70 -5.22 2.81 2.72
CA ASN A 70 -6.35 1.90 2.93
C ASN A 70 -6.62 0.96 1.73
N GLU A 71 -6.05 1.23 0.56
CA GLU A 71 -6.15 0.41 -0.67
C GLU A 71 -4.90 -0.45 -0.92
N LEU A 72 -3.84 -0.21 -0.13
CA LEU A 72 -2.58 -0.93 -0.16
C LEU A 72 -2.51 -1.99 0.96
N GLY A 73 -1.65 -3.00 0.79
CA GLY A 73 -1.30 -4.00 1.81
C GLY A 73 0.10 -4.58 1.61
N LEU A 74 0.54 -5.47 2.48
CA LEU A 74 1.82 -6.17 2.39
C LEU A 74 1.65 -7.56 1.77
N ALA A 75 2.49 -7.87 0.78
CA ALA A 75 2.55 -9.19 0.16
C ALA A 75 3.99 -9.70 0.07
N CYS A 76 4.21 -10.97 0.41
CA CYS A 76 5.52 -11.61 0.23
C CYS A 76 5.82 -11.80 -1.26
N GLY A 77 7.05 -12.16 -1.61
CA GLY A 77 7.44 -12.32 -3.03
C GLY A 77 6.47 -13.20 -3.85
N PRO A 78 6.19 -14.45 -3.43
CA PRO A 78 5.19 -15.32 -4.05
C PRO A 78 3.80 -14.68 -4.17
N ASP A 79 3.23 -14.21 -3.06
CA ASP A 79 1.87 -13.69 -3.01
C ASP A 79 1.71 -12.34 -3.74
N ASN A 80 2.77 -11.52 -3.82
CA ASN A 80 2.75 -10.28 -4.60
C ASN A 80 2.68 -10.55 -6.12
N ARG A 81 2.97 -11.78 -6.55
CA ARG A 81 2.84 -12.22 -7.95
C ARG A 81 1.62 -13.09 -8.18
N SER A 82 0.85 -13.43 -7.14
CA SER A 82 -0.41 -14.15 -7.29
C SER A 82 -1.56 -13.19 -7.64
N VAL A 83 -1.31 -12.28 -8.58
CA VAL A 83 -2.31 -11.37 -9.14
C VAL A 83 -3.11 -12.09 -10.22
N ASN A 84 -4.41 -11.82 -10.29
CA ASN A 84 -5.30 -12.34 -11.33
C ASN A 84 -5.27 -11.43 -12.57
#